data_AF-A0A0R0L8V3-F1
#
_entry.id   AF-A0A0R0L8V3-F1
#
_cell.length_a   1.000
_cell.length_b   1.000
_cell.length_c   1.000
_cell.angle_alpha   90.00
_cell.angle_beta   90.00
_cell.angle_gamma   90.00
#
_symmetry.space_group_name_H-M   'P 1'
#
loop_
_entity.id
_entity.type
_entity.pdbx_description
1 polymer ?
#
loop_
_entity_poly.entity_id
_entity_poly.type
_entity_poly.pdbx_seq_one_letter_code
_entity_poly.pdbx_strand_id
1 'polypeptide(L)'
;MDNHQHGNHSDPAQARIKKKGIRQHKVNDQAQNIDSNIPDSSEDKSSESTQVSSPENQNYMSSANEPAINREGYFDLGDQLMQCSHCNANMWYDERISKHERTTNSRFSLCCGGGKVELPLLQNPPKYLYQLLYDHDTSDSKNYQQNIRTYNMMLAFTSAGIKFNKSINHSRGPPTIRIQGQPCHIIGSMLPMPRKEPKFAQLYIFDTENEVQNRINAISPHNQIQGHIVSQLSEMLDEYNVHAKNFRMARDRLQDGQVDNIKLKLIANHEKDGRTYNVPTVPEVAALIVGDFDANSKRDIIIETQHGQLQRIHELHCSYLALQYPLLFPYGEDGYRPNILHSSAPDGKKRKRNHLTMREWFSYKLQCISNESKTLLNSRRLFQQFVVEGYTMVESERLSHIRNNQKKLRVDKFCSLQQSLDDGSTKGLNKGKRVILPSTFVGSPRYIDQLYFDATYRPHKISRIFKLKYEQMLMDLTKNQMLGKVIAYEIDQIIAAEIPSQQDHPELHSLVKNHMVHGPCGTSNPRSPCMKEGNCSHFYPKIFQSHTVLDADGYPVYRRRNNGHTIEKNGVIIDNKLSQHALLRASEGEAHGCAIQRRKDARSRHQRLFVENVGKTEGNRSK
;
A
#
# COMPACT_ATOMS: atom_id res chain seq x y z
N MET A 1 39.33 -17.39 67.62
CA MET A 1 38.14 -17.26 66.75
C MET A 1 38.63 -16.52 65.52
N ASP A 2 39.24 -17.28 64.63
CA ASP A 2 39.96 -16.75 63.48
C ASP A 2 39.09 -16.88 62.24
N ASN A 3 38.97 -15.78 61.50
CA ASN A 3 39.13 -15.80 60.05
C ASN A 3 39.29 -14.36 59.51
N HIS A 4 40.56 -13.99 59.40
CA HIS A 4 41.22 -13.32 58.27
C HIS A 4 40.53 -12.19 57.49
N GLN A 5 41.10 -10.99 57.69
CA GLN A 5 41.69 -10.10 56.69
C GLN A 5 40.78 -9.44 55.63
N HIS A 6 40.25 -8.27 56.03
CA HIS A 6 40.22 -7.05 55.20
C HIS A 6 41.66 -6.69 54.75
N GLY A 7 41.95 -6.10 53.59
CA GLY A 7 41.16 -5.56 52.49
C GLY A 7 42.16 -4.76 51.65
N ASN A 8 42.42 -5.18 50.41
CA ASN A 8 43.29 -4.43 49.50
C ASN A 8 42.46 -3.44 48.68
N HIS A 9 42.84 -2.18 48.80
CA HIS A 9 42.32 -1.01 48.11
C HIS A 9 42.37 -1.17 46.59
N SER A 10 41.19 -1.19 45.95
CA SER A 10 41.05 -0.99 44.50
C SER A 10 40.51 0.41 44.19
N ASP A 11 41.28 1.09 43.35
CA ASP A 11 41.26 2.50 42.92
C ASP A 11 39.88 3.00 42.37
N PRO A 12 39.39 4.20 42.71
CA PRO A 12 37.99 4.62 42.47
C PRO A 12 37.64 5.07 41.03
N ALA A 13 38.44 4.79 40.01
CA ALA A 13 38.23 5.35 38.67
C ALA A 13 37.16 4.64 37.80
N GLN A 14 36.53 3.56 38.26
CA GLN A 14 35.54 2.80 37.45
C GLN A 14 34.21 2.54 38.16
N ALA A 15 33.48 3.57 38.63
CA ALA A 15 32.10 3.37 39.09
C ALA A 15 31.23 4.65 39.13
N ARG A 16 30.92 5.27 37.98
CA ARG A 16 29.83 6.28 37.97
C ARG A 16 29.08 6.43 36.63
N ILE A 17 28.48 5.34 36.15
CA ILE A 17 27.28 5.43 35.29
C ILE A 17 26.08 4.94 36.11
N LYS A 18 25.72 5.72 37.14
CA LYS A 18 24.41 5.54 37.80
C LYS A 18 23.34 6.11 36.88
N LYS A 19 22.52 5.21 36.33
CA LYS A 19 21.25 5.47 35.63
C LYS A 19 20.44 6.53 36.42
N LYS A 20 20.45 7.78 35.98
CA LYS A 20 19.49 8.79 36.44
C LYS A 20 18.13 8.39 35.89
N GLY A 21 17.26 7.90 36.78
CA GLY A 21 15.87 7.60 36.48
C GLY A 21 15.18 8.84 35.93
N ILE A 22 14.68 8.72 34.70
CA ILE A 22 13.76 9.68 34.11
C ILE A 22 12.42 9.45 34.82
N ARG A 23 12.08 10.35 35.74
CA ARG A 23 10.73 10.48 36.28
C ARG A 23 9.80 10.77 35.10
N GLN A 24 9.00 9.78 34.70
CA GLN A 24 7.91 9.98 33.76
C GLN A 24 6.87 10.88 34.46
N HIS A 25 6.83 12.15 34.08
CA HIS A 25 5.70 13.00 34.37
C HIS A 25 4.49 12.40 33.66
N LYS A 26 3.51 11.93 34.45
CA LYS A 26 2.14 11.66 33.99
C LYS A 26 1.58 12.96 33.43
N VAL A 27 1.66 13.15 32.12
CA VAL A 27 0.85 14.15 31.42
C VAL A 27 -0.55 13.55 31.35
N ASN A 28 -1.46 14.12 32.14
CA ASN A 28 -2.89 13.89 32.05
C ASN A 28 -3.40 14.51 30.75
N ASP A 29 -3.21 13.84 29.62
CA ASP A 29 -3.90 14.19 28.38
C ASP A 29 -5.32 13.63 28.45
N GLN A 30 -6.20 14.38 29.12
CA GLN A 30 -7.64 14.36 28.87
C GLN A 30 -7.93 14.92 27.48
N ALA A 31 -7.36 14.31 26.43
CA ALA A 31 -7.86 14.48 25.07
C ALA A 31 -8.94 13.41 24.88
N GLN A 32 -10.17 13.80 25.20
CA GLN A 32 -11.37 13.01 24.99
C GLN A 32 -11.33 12.34 23.61
N ASN A 33 -11.35 11.02 23.60
CA ASN A 33 -11.59 10.18 22.44
C ASN A 33 -13.02 10.45 21.96
N ILE A 34 -13.20 11.51 21.16
CA ILE A 34 -14.50 11.86 20.59
C ILE A 34 -14.59 11.20 19.21
N ASP A 35 -15.42 10.15 19.17
CA ASP A 35 -15.93 9.44 18.00
C ASP A 35 -15.84 10.23 16.69
N SER A 36 -14.91 9.84 15.82
CA SER A 36 -14.89 10.26 14.43
C SER A 36 -15.50 9.17 13.56
N ASN A 37 -16.81 9.31 13.36
CA ASN A 37 -17.64 8.57 12.42
C ASN A 37 -17.04 8.51 10.99
N ILE A 38 -16.47 7.37 10.62
CA ILE A 38 -16.52 6.84 9.24
C ILE A 38 -16.94 5.36 9.35
N PRO A 39 -17.97 4.89 8.63
CA PRO A 39 -18.28 3.46 8.58
C PRO A 39 -17.30 2.75 7.64
N ASP A 40 -16.26 2.15 8.22
CA ASP A 40 -15.93 0.71 8.09
C ASP A 40 -14.46 0.43 8.43
N SER A 41 -14.21 0.14 9.70
CA SER A 41 -13.42 -1.03 10.09
C SER A 41 -14.29 -1.79 11.09
N SER A 42 -14.83 -2.92 10.64
CA SER A 42 -15.61 -3.88 11.40
C SER A 42 -15.08 -4.15 12.82
N GLU A 43 -15.59 -3.40 13.81
CA GLU A 43 -15.62 -3.77 15.23
C GLU A 43 -16.97 -3.29 15.79
N ASP A 44 -18.02 -4.10 15.60
CA ASP A 44 -19.25 -3.95 16.36
C ASP A 44 -18.97 -4.41 17.80
N LYS A 45 -18.50 -3.49 18.64
CA LYS A 45 -18.50 -3.68 20.09
C LYS A 45 -19.86 -3.28 20.64
N SER A 46 -20.72 -4.27 20.86
CA SER A 46 -21.78 -4.16 21.86
C SER A 46 -21.11 -3.95 23.21
N SER A 47 -21.29 -2.75 23.74
CA SER A 47 -20.85 -2.28 25.05
C SER A 47 -21.52 -3.08 26.17
N GLU A 48 -20.81 -4.03 26.75
CA GLU A 48 -20.97 -4.40 28.15
C GLU A 48 -19.64 -4.11 28.85
N SER A 49 -19.70 -3.14 29.75
CA SER A 49 -18.60 -2.66 30.57
C SER A 49 -18.24 -3.70 31.63
N THR A 50 -17.30 -4.59 31.32
CA THR A 50 -16.62 -5.38 32.35
C THR A 50 -15.26 -4.75 32.62
N GLN A 51 -15.10 -4.23 33.84
CA GLN A 51 -13.83 -3.77 34.37
C GLN A 51 -12.85 -4.94 34.39
N VAL A 52 -11.89 -4.96 33.46
CA VAL A 52 -10.81 -5.98 33.47
C VAL A 52 -9.58 -5.36 34.13
N SER A 53 -9.41 -5.73 35.39
CA SER A 53 -8.21 -5.54 36.19
C SER A 53 -6.99 -6.15 35.51
N SER A 54 -5.85 -5.47 35.63
CA SER A 54 -4.53 -5.88 35.14
C SER A 54 -4.19 -7.33 35.54
N PRO A 55 -3.85 -8.23 34.60
CA PRO A 55 -3.46 -9.59 34.96
C PRO A 55 -2.03 -9.59 35.49
N GLU A 56 -1.91 -9.71 36.81
CA GLU A 56 -0.68 -10.15 37.46
C GLU A 56 -0.44 -11.63 37.12
N ASN A 57 0.78 -11.91 36.63
CA ASN A 57 1.47 -13.20 36.67
C ASN A 57 0.62 -14.48 36.54
N GLN A 58 0.37 -14.91 35.30
CA GLN A 58 0.13 -16.33 35.04
C GLN A 58 1.31 -16.91 34.24
N ASN A 59 1.92 -17.89 34.87
CA ASN A 59 3.10 -18.63 34.47
C ASN A 59 3.06 -19.05 33.00
N TYR A 60 4.22 -18.90 32.35
CA TYR A 60 4.54 -19.48 31.04
C TYR A 60 4.00 -20.91 30.94
N MET A 61 2.94 -21.09 30.14
CA MET A 61 2.62 -22.42 29.66
C MET A 61 3.77 -22.92 28.79
N SER A 62 4.22 -24.13 29.14
CA SER A 62 5.26 -24.91 28.51
C SER A 62 5.11 -24.98 26.99
N SER A 63 6.26 -25.03 26.31
CA SER A 63 6.49 -25.06 24.86
C SER A 63 5.93 -26.28 24.10
N ALA A 64 4.75 -26.80 24.46
CA ALA A 64 4.20 -28.04 23.93
C ALA A 64 3.27 -27.87 22.72
N ASN A 65 3.18 -26.69 22.10
CA ASN A 65 2.36 -26.47 20.89
C ASN A 65 3.06 -25.55 19.88
N GLU A 66 4.34 -25.78 19.58
CA GLU A 66 4.89 -25.26 18.32
C GLU A 66 4.30 -26.09 17.17
N PRO A 67 3.48 -25.50 16.29
CA PRO A 67 2.96 -26.23 15.12
C PRO A 67 4.14 -26.66 14.25
N ALA A 68 4.07 -27.90 13.76
CA ALA A 68 5.10 -28.50 12.92
C ALA A 68 5.41 -27.58 11.72
N ILE A 69 6.58 -26.94 11.77
CA ILE A 69 7.17 -26.28 10.60
C ILE A 69 7.47 -27.42 9.63
N ASN A 70 6.65 -27.54 8.58
CA ASN A 70 6.90 -28.48 7.51
C ASN A 70 8.28 -28.18 6.92
N ARG A 71 9.08 -29.22 6.62
CA ARG A 71 10.49 -29.10 6.21
C ARG A 71 10.69 -28.27 4.92
N GLU A 72 9.61 -27.93 4.23
CA GLU A 72 9.61 -27.08 3.03
C GLU A 72 9.32 -25.60 3.28
N GLY A 73 9.23 -25.15 4.53
CA GLY A 73 9.26 -23.72 4.89
C GLY A 73 7.99 -22.91 4.58
N TYR A 74 6.91 -23.56 4.11
CA TYR A 74 5.60 -22.92 3.96
C TYR A 74 4.74 -23.13 5.21
N PHE A 75 4.10 -22.04 5.66
CA PHE A 75 3.08 -22.09 6.71
C PHE A 75 1.74 -22.48 6.08
N ASP A 76 1.28 -23.69 6.37
CA ASP A 76 0.00 -24.21 5.90
C ASP A 76 -1.13 -23.81 6.87
N LEU A 77 -2.19 -23.21 6.32
CA LEU A 77 -3.40 -22.80 7.06
C LEU A 77 -4.50 -23.87 7.05
N GLY A 78 -4.27 -24.99 6.35
CA GLY A 78 -5.25 -26.03 6.10
C GLY A 78 -6.27 -25.66 5.01
N ASP A 79 -7.22 -26.57 4.79
CA ASP A 79 -8.27 -26.42 3.78
C ASP A 79 -9.44 -25.54 4.25
N GLN A 80 -10.22 -25.01 3.30
CA GLN A 80 -11.46 -24.26 3.54
C GLN A 80 -12.61 -25.19 3.95
N LEU A 81 -12.50 -25.86 5.09
CA LEU A 81 -13.50 -26.85 5.55
C LEU A 81 -14.65 -26.22 6.36
N MET A 82 -14.48 -25.00 6.86
CA MET A 82 -15.54 -24.33 7.63
C MET A 82 -16.55 -23.68 6.68
N GLN A 83 -17.81 -23.59 7.09
CA GLN A 83 -18.85 -22.91 6.31
C GLN A 83 -19.49 -21.79 7.10
N CYS A 84 -19.74 -20.67 6.44
CA CYS A 84 -20.53 -19.58 7.02
C CYS A 84 -21.99 -20.01 7.16
N SER A 85 -22.53 -19.94 8.38
CA SER A 85 -23.93 -20.30 8.69
C SER A 85 -25.01 -19.49 7.97
N HIS A 86 -24.67 -18.35 7.37
CA HIS A 86 -25.64 -17.46 6.70
C HIS A 86 -25.63 -17.57 5.18
N CYS A 87 -24.47 -17.79 4.57
CA CYS A 87 -24.31 -17.78 3.10
C CYS A 87 -23.65 -19.03 2.53
N ASN A 88 -23.24 -19.98 3.38
CA ASN A 88 -22.56 -21.22 3.01
C ASN A 88 -21.22 -21.03 2.26
N ALA A 89 -20.62 -19.84 2.36
CA ALA A 89 -19.25 -19.61 1.94
C ALA A 89 -18.29 -20.51 2.72
N ASN A 90 -17.41 -21.20 1.99
CA ASN A 90 -16.31 -21.97 2.56
C ASN A 90 -15.25 -20.99 3.08
N MET A 91 -14.83 -21.21 4.32
CA MET A 91 -13.95 -20.32 5.08
C MET A 91 -12.80 -21.13 5.67
N TRP A 92 -11.66 -20.47 5.90
CA TRP A 92 -10.60 -21.05 6.73
C TRP A 92 -10.93 -20.85 8.21
N TYR A 93 -10.54 -21.80 9.06
CA TYR A 93 -10.80 -21.72 10.51
C TYR A 93 -10.28 -20.42 11.16
N ASP A 94 -9.15 -19.90 10.68
CA ASP A 94 -8.51 -18.69 11.21
C ASP A 94 -9.09 -17.36 10.68
N GLU A 95 -10.08 -17.43 9.80
CA GLU A 95 -10.87 -16.27 9.37
C GLU A 95 -12.05 -15.97 10.30
N ARG A 96 -12.24 -16.78 11.35
CA ARG A 96 -13.26 -16.54 12.37
C ARG A 96 -13.05 -15.22 13.11
N ILE A 97 -14.13 -14.62 13.57
CA ILE A 97 -14.13 -13.35 14.32
C ILE A 97 -13.45 -13.55 15.69
N SER A 98 -13.87 -14.57 16.44
CA SER A 98 -13.37 -14.85 17.79
C SER A 98 -12.09 -15.69 17.76
N LYS A 99 -10.96 -15.06 17.44
CA LYS A 99 -9.66 -15.75 17.34
C LYS A 99 -9.09 -16.25 18.67
N HIS A 100 -9.54 -15.69 19.79
CA HIS A 100 -9.01 -16.00 21.13
C HIS A 100 -9.48 -17.34 21.70
N GLU A 101 -10.56 -17.92 21.16
CA GLU A 101 -11.15 -19.16 21.67
C GLU A 101 -11.12 -20.25 20.58
N ARG A 102 -10.77 -21.48 20.98
CA ARG A 102 -11.00 -22.66 20.14
C ARG A 102 -12.47 -23.01 20.25
N THR A 103 -13.27 -22.58 19.28
CA THR A 103 -14.71 -22.87 19.22
C THR A 103 -15.02 -23.74 18.01
N THR A 104 -15.97 -24.67 18.18
CA THR A 104 -16.59 -25.42 17.08
C THR A 104 -17.65 -24.57 16.36
N ASN A 105 -18.30 -23.63 17.08
CA ASN A 105 -19.28 -22.71 16.52
C ASN A 105 -18.59 -21.41 16.01
N SER A 106 -17.76 -21.57 14.98
CA SER A 106 -17.00 -20.46 14.41
C SER A 106 -17.91 -19.50 13.63
N ARG A 107 -17.82 -18.21 13.93
CA ARG A 107 -18.55 -17.14 13.23
C ARG A 107 -17.63 -16.37 12.28
N PHE A 108 -18.16 -16.01 11.11
CA PHE A 108 -17.41 -15.36 10.04
C PHE A 108 -18.11 -14.07 9.57
N SER A 109 -17.32 -13.08 9.18
CA SER A 109 -17.82 -11.79 8.65
C SER A 109 -17.24 -11.41 7.29
N LEU A 110 -16.14 -12.03 6.84
CA LEU A 110 -15.47 -11.68 5.57
C LEU A 110 -16.33 -11.95 4.33
N CYS A 111 -17.27 -12.88 4.40
CA CYS A 111 -18.17 -13.22 3.28
C CYS A 111 -19.38 -12.27 3.22
N CYS A 112 -20.40 -12.54 4.02
CA CYS A 112 -21.68 -11.84 4.01
C CYS A 112 -21.84 -10.82 5.15
N GLY A 113 -20.79 -10.56 5.94
CA GLY A 113 -20.89 -9.66 7.09
C GLY A 113 -21.85 -10.15 8.18
N GLY A 114 -21.90 -11.46 8.46
CA GLY A 114 -22.82 -12.04 9.45
C GLY A 114 -24.27 -12.09 8.97
N GLY A 115 -24.48 -12.46 7.70
CA GLY A 115 -25.81 -12.54 7.07
C GLY A 115 -26.38 -11.20 6.63
N LYS A 116 -25.59 -10.12 6.69
CA LYS A 116 -25.97 -8.76 6.32
C LYS A 116 -26.11 -8.57 4.81
N VAL A 117 -25.25 -9.23 4.05
CA VAL A 117 -25.23 -9.20 2.59
C VAL A 117 -25.91 -10.45 2.06
N GLU A 118 -26.92 -10.25 1.22
CA GLU A 118 -27.64 -11.30 0.52
C GLU A 118 -27.66 -10.91 -0.96
N LEU A 119 -27.06 -11.75 -1.80
CA LEU A 119 -26.94 -11.53 -3.24
C LEU A 119 -27.31 -12.83 -3.98
N PRO A 120 -27.84 -12.74 -5.21
CA PRO A 120 -28.14 -13.92 -6.02
C PRO A 120 -26.89 -14.75 -6.30
N LEU A 121 -27.01 -16.08 -6.30
CA LEU A 121 -25.93 -16.99 -6.68
C LEU A 121 -25.63 -16.88 -8.19
N LEU A 122 -24.35 -16.98 -8.56
CA LEU A 122 -23.92 -17.09 -9.95
C LEU A 122 -24.36 -18.42 -10.57
N GLN A 123 -24.91 -18.35 -11.78
CA GLN A 123 -25.34 -19.51 -12.55
C GLN A 123 -24.14 -20.20 -13.22
N ASN A 124 -24.26 -21.50 -13.45
CA ASN A 124 -23.24 -22.24 -14.20
C ASN A 124 -23.06 -21.64 -15.60
N PRO A 125 -21.84 -21.58 -16.12
CA PRO A 125 -21.60 -21.06 -17.45
C PRO A 125 -22.24 -21.98 -18.50
N PRO A 126 -22.54 -21.47 -19.71
CA PRO A 126 -22.98 -22.31 -20.81
C PRO A 126 -22.02 -23.48 -21.07
N LYS A 127 -22.54 -24.59 -21.60
CA LYS A 127 -21.83 -25.88 -21.71
C LYS A 127 -20.44 -25.77 -22.32
N TYR A 128 -20.28 -25.00 -23.39
CA TYR A 128 -18.99 -24.86 -24.07
C TYR A 128 -17.94 -24.14 -23.19
N LEU A 129 -18.32 -23.02 -22.57
CA LEU A 129 -17.45 -22.32 -21.62
C LEU A 129 -17.15 -23.17 -20.37
N TYR A 130 -18.13 -23.96 -19.92
CA TYR A 130 -17.91 -24.94 -18.85
C TYR A 130 -16.79 -25.93 -19.23
N GLN A 131 -16.86 -26.53 -20.42
CA GLN A 131 -15.82 -27.46 -20.88
C GLN A 131 -14.45 -26.77 -20.92
N LEU A 132 -14.34 -25.57 -21.51
CA LEU A 132 -13.09 -24.83 -21.58
C LEU A 132 -12.48 -24.48 -20.21
N LEU A 133 -13.31 -24.28 -19.18
CA LEU A 133 -12.86 -23.92 -17.83
C LEU A 133 -12.46 -25.13 -16.97
N TYR A 134 -13.22 -26.22 -17.06
CA TYR A 134 -13.14 -27.34 -16.10
C TYR A 134 -12.47 -28.60 -16.67
N ASP A 135 -12.39 -28.75 -18.00
CA ASP A 135 -11.62 -29.83 -18.62
C ASP A 135 -10.12 -29.47 -18.62
N HIS A 136 -9.27 -30.41 -18.21
CA HIS A 136 -7.82 -30.23 -18.12
C HIS A 136 -7.04 -31.08 -19.13
N ASP A 137 -7.72 -31.87 -19.95
CA ASP A 137 -7.09 -32.85 -20.83
C ASP A 137 -7.02 -32.36 -22.28
N THR A 138 -8.08 -31.72 -22.76
CA THR A 138 -8.19 -31.28 -24.17
C THR A 138 -7.24 -30.13 -24.52
N SER A 139 -6.79 -30.13 -25.78
CA SER A 139 -5.95 -29.06 -26.34
C SER A 139 -6.63 -27.70 -26.27
N ASP A 140 -7.94 -27.68 -26.50
CA ASP A 140 -8.74 -26.45 -26.58
C ASP A 140 -8.87 -25.82 -25.20
N SER A 141 -9.20 -26.61 -24.18
CA SER A 141 -9.25 -26.13 -22.80
C SER A 141 -7.88 -25.64 -22.32
N LYS A 142 -6.79 -26.36 -22.63
CA LYS A 142 -5.42 -25.90 -22.32
C LYS A 142 -5.10 -24.57 -23.01
N ASN A 143 -5.43 -24.44 -24.29
CA ASN A 143 -5.21 -23.22 -25.06
C ASN A 143 -6.01 -22.04 -24.50
N TYR A 144 -7.30 -22.26 -24.25
CA TYR A 144 -8.20 -21.28 -23.64
C TYR A 144 -7.69 -20.83 -22.28
N GLN A 145 -7.42 -21.77 -21.37
CA GLN A 145 -6.97 -21.48 -20.00
C GLN A 145 -5.66 -20.71 -19.96
N GLN A 146 -4.74 -21.00 -20.88
CA GLN A 146 -3.47 -20.28 -21.00
C GLN A 146 -3.66 -18.84 -21.54
N ASN A 147 -4.64 -18.65 -22.43
CA ASN A 147 -4.87 -17.40 -23.17
C ASN A 147 -6.17 -16.68 -22.78
N ILE A 148 -6.78 -17.01 -21.64
CA ILE A 148 -8.12 -16.54 -21.24
C ILE A 148 -8.26 -15.01 -21.21
N ARG A 149 -7.21 -14.27 -20.84
CA ARG A 149 -7.21 -12.80 -20.91
C ARG A 149 -7.34 -12.28 -22.33
N THR A 150 -6.69 -12.94 -23.29
CA THR A 150 -6.73 -12.60 -24.70
C THR A 150 -8.09 -12.92 -25.30
N TYR A 151 -8.65 -14.10 -25.01
CA TYR A 151 -10.02 -14.45 -25.41
C TYR A 151 -11.05 -13.46 -24.84
N ASN A 152 -10.95 -13.12 -23.56
CA ASN A 152 -11.84 -12.12 -22.97
C ASN A 152 -11.68 -10.74 -23.62
N MET A 153 -10.44 -10.32 -23.90
CA MET A 153 -10.18 -9.04 -24.57
C MET A 153 -10.80 -8.98 -25.98
N MET A 154 -10.75 -10.07 -26.75
CA MET A 154 -11.37 -10.14 -28.08
C MET A 154 -12.88 -9.97 -28.02
N LEU A 155 -13.51 -10.42 -26.93
CA LEU A 155 -14.96 -10.43 -26.76
C LEU A 155 -15.48 -9.22 -25.95
N ALA A 156 -14.61 -8.47 -25.27
CA ALA A 156 -15.02 -7.32 -24.46
C ALA A 156 -15.71 -6.23 -25.30
N PHE A 157 -16.78 -5.66 -24.75
CA PHE A 157 -17.51 -4.54 -25.35
C PHE A 157 -16.79 -3.20 -25.11
N THR A 158 -15.98 -3.13 -24.05
CA THR A 158 -15.28 -1.93 -23.61
C THR A 158 -13.78 -2.10 -23.59
N SER A 159 -13.09 -0.98 -23.77
CA SER A 159 -11.66 -0.88 -23.44
C SER A 159 -11.50 -0.57 -21.97
N ALA A 160 -10.52 -1.20 -21.31
CA ALA A 160 -10.20 -0.93 -19.91
C ALA A 160 -9.72 0.52 -19.66
N GLY A 161 -9.38 1.29 -20.71
CA GLY A 161 -8.96 2.70 -20.61
C GLY A 161 -7.68 2.96 -19.80
N ILE A 162 -6.98 1.90 -19.39
CA ILE A 162 -5.77 1.97 -18.56
C ILE A 162 -4.55 2.34 -19.42
N LYS A 163 -3.86 3.43 -19.03
CA LYS A 163 -2.53 3.75 -19.55
C LYS A 163 -1.47 2.98 -18.76
N PHE A 164 -0.95 1.92 -19.36
CA PHE A 164 0.14 1.13 -18.77
C PHE A 164 1.49 1.82 -19.00
N ASN A 165 2.20 2.16 -17.92
CA ASN A 165 3.60 2.56 -18.02
C ASN A 165 4.49 1.31 -18.07
N LYS A 166 5.07 1.01 -19.25
CA LYS A 166 5.94 -0.15 -19.47
C LYS A 166 7.40 0.08 -19.06
N SER A 167 7.84 1.32 -18.78
CA SER A 167 9.26 1.63 -18.55
C SER A 167 9.79 1.18 -17.18
N ILE A 168 8.93 0.68 -16.30
CA ILE A 168 9.32 0.31 -14.92
C ILE A 168 9.84 -1.14 -14.80
N ASN A 169 9.53 -2.00 -15.77
CA ASN A 169 9.86 -3.43 -15.70
C ASN A 169 11.23 -3.78 -16.30
N HIS A 170 12.12 -2.80 -16.47
CA HIS A 170 13.50 -3.04 -16.93
C HIS A 170 14.47 -3.45 -15.80
N SER A 171 14.02 -3.41 -14.54
CA SER A 171 14.85 -3.77 -13.37
C SER A 171 14.65 -5.23 -12.95
N ARG A 172 15.56 -5.76 -12.11
CA ARG A 172 15.46 -7.11 -11.52
C ARG A 172 14.36 -7.24 -10.43
N GLY A 173 13.54 -6.22 -10.23
CA GLY A 173 12.45 -6.25 -9.25
C GLY A 173 11.24 -7.08 -9.72
N PRO A 174 10.29 -7.37 -8.81
CA PRO A 174 9.04 -8.01 -9.20
C PRO A 174 8.31 -7.20 -10.29
N PRO A 175 7.68 -7.86 -11.28
CA PRO A 175 6.90 -7.19 -12.31
C PRO A 175 5.88 -6.25 -11.68
N THR A 176 6.00 -4.97 -11.97
CA THR A 176 5.15 -3.93 -11.42
C THR A 176 4.28 -3.35 -12.53
N ILE A 177 3.02 -3.13 -12.23
CA ILE A 177 2.10 -2.39 -13.10
C ILE A 177 1.86 -1.04 -12.46
N ARG A 178 2.16 0.05 -13.20
CA ARG A 178 1.81 1.40 -12.78
C ARG A 178 0.69 1.93 -13.67
N ILE A 179 -0.46 2.14 -13.04
CA ILE A 179 -1.63 2.77 -13.65
C ILE A 179 -1.59 4.25 -13.31
N GLN A 180 -1.70 5.10 -14.33
CA GLN A 180 -1.81 6.55 -14.14
C GLN A 180 -3.26 6.99 -14.32
N GLY A 181 -3.75 7.77 -13.37
CA GLY A 181 -5.12 8.29 -13.38
C GLY A 181 -6.15 7.34 -12.74
N GLN A 182 -7.43 7.70 -12.86
CA GLN A 182 -8.52 6.82 -12.43
C GLN A 182 -8.76 5.77 -13.51
N PRO A 183 -8.73 4.46 -13.19
CA PRO A 183 -9.18 3.43 -14.12
C PRO A 183 -10.61 3.72 -14.56
N CYS A 184 -10.88 3.62 -15.86
CA CYS A 184 -12.21 3.83 -16.39
C CYS A 184 -12.41 3.01 -17.64
N HIS A 185 -13.57 2.36 -17.75
CA HIS A 185 -13.96 1.73 -18.99
C HIS A 185 -14.38 2.77 -20.00
N ILE A 186 -14.04 2.49 -21.24
CA ILE A 186 -14.28 3.38 -22.36
C ILE A 186 -14.99 2.60 -23.45
N ILE A 187 -16.02 3.21 -24.02
CA ILE A 187 -16.79 2.67 -25.14
C ILE A 187 -16.80 3.66 -26.30
N GLY A 188 -16.65 3.15 -27.52
CA GLY A 188 -16.70 3.94 -28.75
C GLY A 188 -18.10 3.90 -29.39
N SER A 189 -18.23 4.53 -30.55
CA SER A 189 -19.44 4.42 -31.39
C SER A 189 -19.68 2.99 -31.88
N MET A 190 -20.93 2.70 -32.28
CA MET A 190 -21.37 1.38 -32.77
C MET A 190 -20.58 0.92 -34.01
N LEU A 191 -20.26 1.84 -34.91
CA LEU A 191 -19.44 1.57 -36.09
C LEU A 191 -18.05 2.22 -35.96
N PRO A 192 -17.01 1.62 -36.58
CA PRO A 192 -15.71 2.26 -36.69
C PRO A 192 -15.80 3.54 -37.53
N MET A 193 -14.89 4.48 -37.28
CA MET A 193 -14.71 5.63 -38.17
C MET A 193 -14.20 5.17 -39.54
N PRO A 194 -14.50 5.89 -40.64
CA PRO A 194 -13.98 5.55 -41.95
C PRO A 194 -12.46 5.34 -41.94
N ARG A 195 -12.01 4.24 -42.56
CA ARG A 195 -10.59 3.84 -42.63
C ARG A 195 -9.94 3.50 -41.28
N LYS A 196 -10.74 3.18 -40.25
CA LYS A 196 -10.26 2.63 -38.99
C LYS A 196 -10.75 1.20 -38.84
N GLU A 197 -9.88 0.35 -38.32
CA GLU A 197 -10.22 -1.03 -37.95
C GLU A 197 -11.26 -1.06 -36.82
N PRO A 198 -12.23 -2.00 -36.84
CA PRO A 198 -13.21 -2.19 -35.79
C PRO A 198 -12.57 -2.66 -34.48
N LYS A 199 -13.07 -2.16 -33.34
CA LYS A 199 -12.59 -2.56 -32.00
C LYS A 199 -13.72 -2.71 -30.97
N PHE A 200 -13.55 -3.65 -30.04
CA PHE A 200 -14.44 -3.90 -28.90
C PHE A 200 -15.90 -4.12 -29.34
N ALA A 201 -16.85 -3.35 -28.80
CA ALA A 201 -18.28 -3.41 -29.17
C ALA A 201 -18.53 -3.33 -30.69
N GLN A 202 -17.68 -2.65 -31.47
CA GLN A 202 -17.84 -2.56 -32.93
C GLN A 202 -17.76 -3.92 -33.62
N LEU A 203 -17.03 -4.88 -33.05
CA LEU A 203 -16.86 -6.23 -33.60
C LEU A 203 -18.14 -7.08 -33.50
N TYR A 204 -19.16 -6.62 -32.76
CA TYR A 204 -20.48 -7.24 -32.74
C TYR A 204 -21.41 -6.70 -33.84
N ILE A 205 -21.02 -5.61 -34.51
CA ILE A 205 -21.87 -4.89 -35.47
C ILE A 205 -21.24 -4.86 -36.87
N PHE A 206 -19.96 -4.48 -36.96
CA PHE A 206 -19.27 -4.25 -38.22
C PHE A 206 -18.71 -5.56 -38.80
N ASP A 207 -18.96 -5.80 -40.09
CA ASP A 207 -18.39 -6.90 -40.89
C ASP A 207 -18.42 -8.24 -40.14
N THR A 208 -19.65 -8.70 -39.84
CA THR A 208 -19.86 -9.93 -39.07
C THR A 208 -19.51 -11.20 -39.85
N GLU A 209 -19.40 -11.11 -41.18
CA GLU A 209 -18.93 -12.22 -42.02
C GLU A 209 -17.46 -12.56 -41.74
N ASN A 210 -16.63 -11.55 -41.46
CA ASN A 210 -15.21 -11.72 -41.13
C ASN A 210 -14.90 -11.48 -39.64
N GLU A 211 -15.91 -11.59 -38.77
CA GLU A 211 -15.81 -11.22 -37.35
C GLU A 211 -14.65 -11.89 -36.62
N VAL A 212 -14.47 -13.20 -36.79
CA VAL A 212 -13.41 -13.98 -36.13
C VAL A 212 -12.04 -13.45 -36.52
N GLN A 213 -11.82 -13.20 -37.81
CA GLN A 213 -10.56 -12.66 -38.31
C GLN A 213 -10.34 -11.23 -37.82
N ASN A 214 -11.39 -10.40 -37.82
CA ASN A 214 -11.36 -9.03 -37.32
C ASN A 214 -11.00 -8.99 -35.81
N ARG A 215 -11.56 -9.90 -35.00
CA ARG A 215 -11.23 -10.05 -33.57
C ARG A 215 -9.78 -10.45 -33.35
N ILE A 216 -9.27 -11.39 -34.13
CA ILE A 216 -7.87 -11.84 -34.07
C ILE A 216 -6.93 -10.69 -34.47
N ASN A 217 -7.24 -9.99 -35.56
CA ASN A 217 -6.44 -8.86 -36.08
C ASN A 217 -6.42 -7.66 -35.13
N ALA A 218 -7.51 -7.43 -34.37
CA ALA A 218 -7.60 -6.33 -33.41
C ALA A 218 -6.59 -6.46 -32.25
N ILE A 219 -6.03 -7.65 -32.02
CA ILE A 219 -5.02 -7.92 -31.00
C ILE A 219 -3.67 -8.20 -31.67
N SER A 220 -2.65 -7.39 -31.35
CA SER A 220 -1.28 -7.52 -31.86
C SER A 220 -0.70 -8.94 -31.66
N PRO A 221 0.23 -9.41 -32.51
CA PRO A 221 0.22 -10.78 -33.03
C PRO A 221 0.46 -11.81 -31.93
N HIS A 222 -0.57 -12.59 -31.63
CA HIS A 222 -0.47 -13.78 -30.81
C HIS A 222 -0.77 -15.00 -31.68
N ASN A 223 0.28 -15.65 -32.17
CA ASN A 223 0.21 -16.82 -33.07
C ASN A 223 -0.41 -18.09 -32.45
N GLN A 224 -0.96 -18.02 -31.23
CA GLN A 224 -1.44 -19.17 -30.48
C GLN A 224 -2.95 -19.16 -30.23
N ILE A 225 -3.69 -18.17 -30.75
CA ILE A 225 -5.16 -18.13 -30.62
C ILE A 225 -5.79 -19.05 -31.66
N GLN A 226 -6.72 -19.89 -31.22
CA GLN A 226 -7.47 -20.82 -32.07
C GLN A 226 -8.76 -20.15 -32.56
N GLY A 227 -8.91 -20.00 -33.87
CA GLY A 227 -10.05 -19.28 -34.47
C GLY A 227 -11.40 -19.94 -34.16
N HIS A 228 -11.47 -21.27 -34.10
CA HIS A 228 -12.71 -21.98 -33.77
C HIS A 228 -13.17 -21.74 -32.34
N ILE A 229 -12.24 -21.60 -31.38
CA ILE A 229 -12.57 -21.23 -30.00
C ILE A 229 -13.21 -19.84 -29.95
N VAL A 230 -12.69 -18.89 -30.72
CA VAL A 230 -13.29 -17.55 -30.84
C VAL A 230 -14.70 -17.64 -31.43
N SER A 231 -14.88 -18.40 -32.52
CA SER A 231 -16.19 -18.60 -33.16
C SER A 231 -17.23 -19.16 -32.18
N GLN A 232 -16.91 -20.26 -31.51
CA GLN A 232 -17.84 -20.93 -30.60
C GLN A 232 -18.12 -20.11 -29.33
N LEU A 233 -17.15 -19.33 -28.85
CA LEU A 233 -17.39 -18.36 -27.76
C LEU A 233 -18.29 -17.21 -28.22
N SER A 234 -18.11 -16.70 -29.45
CA SER A 234 -19.01 -15.69 -30.03
C SER A 234 -20.44 -16.22 -30.16
N GLU A 235 -20.62 -17.42 -30.73
CA GLU A 235 -21.93 -18.08 -30.86
C GLU A 235 -22.60 -18.26 -29.50
N MET A 236 -21.85 -18.71 -28.49
CA MET A 236 -22.33 -18.81 -27.12
C MET A 236 -22.79 -17.46 -26.56
N LEU A 237 -22.02 -16.38 -26.78
CA LEU A 237 -22.42 -15.05 -26.31
C LEU A 237 -23.66 -14.55 -27.05
N ASP A 238 -23.78 -14.81 -28.35
CA ASP A 238 -24.98 -14.46 -29.12
C ASP A 238 -26.23 -15.19 -28.59
N GLU A 239 -26.09 -16.44 -28.15
CA GLU A 239 -27.18 -17.23 -27.57
C GLU A 239 -27.57 -16.80 -26.15
N TYR A 240 -26.60 -16.49 -25.28
CA TYR A 240 -26.85 -16.32 -23.84
C TYR A 240 -26.66 -14.89 -23.32
N ASN A 241 -25.76 -14.10 -23.90
CA ASN A 241 -25.39 -12.79 -23.35
C ASN A 241 -26.35 -11.68 -23.79
N VAL A 242 -27.00 -11.03 -22.82
CA VAL A 242 -27.95 -9.94 -23.12
C VAL A 242 -27.31 -8.75 -23.82
N HIS A 243 -26.05 -8.42 -23.52
CA HIS A 243 -25.37 -7.30 -24.17
C HIS A 243 -25.06 -7.66 -25.61
N ALA A 244 -24.53 -8.85 -25.89
CA ALA A 244 -24.30 -9.32 -27.25
C ALA A 244 -25.57 -9.21 -28.09
N LYS A 245 -26.70 -9.71 -27.57
CA LYS A 245 -28.03 -9.58 -28.21
C LYS A 245 -28.43 -8.13 -28.49
N ASN A 246 -28.18 -7.21 -27.56
CA ASN A 246 -28.47 -5.79 -27.76
C ASN A 246 -27.62 -5.17 -28.89
N PHE A 247 -26.34 -5.52 -28.97
CA PHE A 247 -25.47 -5.09 -30.06
C PHE A 247 -25.84 -5.76 -31.40
N ARG A 248 -26.25 -7.04 -31.40
CA ARG A 248 -26.77 -7.71 -32.60
C ARG A 248 -28.08 -7.10 -33.08
N MET A 249 -28.98 -6.74 -32.17
CA MET A 249 -30.20 -6.02 -32.53
C MET A 249 -29.89 -4.65 -33.15
N ALA A 250 -28.88 -3.93 -32.64
CA ALA A 250 -28.43 -2.68 -33.25
C ALA A 250 -27.85 -2.90 -34.66
N ARG A 251 -27.06 -3.96 -34.87
CA ARG A 251 -26.57 -4.38 -36.19
C ARG A 251 -27.72 -4.61 -37.17
N ASP A 252 -28.70 -5.42 -36.78
CA ASP A 252 -29.80 -5.81 -37.67
C ASP A 252 -30.60 -4.57 -38.12
N ARG A 253 -30.81 -3.61 -37.21
CA ARG A 253 -31.46 -2.33 -37.55
C ARG A 253 -30.62 -1.42 -38.45
N LEU A 254 -29.30 -1.41 -38.30
CA LEU A 254 -28.40 -0.66 -39.20
C LEU A 254 -28.33 -1.30 -40.60
N GLN A 255 -28.41 -2.63 -40.69
CA GLN A 255 -28.38 -3.36 -41.96
C GLN A 255 -29.69 -3.27 -42.75
N ASP A 256 -30.83 -3.20 -42.07
CA ASP A 256 -32.15 -3.02 -42.71
C ASP A 256 -32.26 -1.68 -43.47
N GLY A 257 -31.33 -0.75 -43.27
CA GLY A 257 -31.24 0.51 -44.02
C GLY A 257 -32.37 1.51 -43.75
N GLN A 258 -33.29 1.20 -42.83
CA GLN A 258 -34.43 2.05 -42.50
C GLN A 258 -34.05 3.29 -41.69
N VAL A 259 -32.88 3.29 -41.03
CA VAL A 259 -32.44 4.36 -40.12
C VAL A 259 -30.93 4.57 -40.20
N ASP A 260 -30.51 5.80 -40.51
CA ASP A 260 -29.08 6.15 -40.59
C ASP A 260 -28.44 6.45 -39.21
N ASN A 261 -29.23 6.97 -38.27
CA ASN A 261 -28.75 7.44 -36.96
C ASN A 261 -29.52 6.81 -35.80
N ILE A 262 -28.97 5.71 -35.31
CA ILE A 262 -29.47 4.99 -34.14
C ILE A 262 -28.59 5.32 -32.92
N LYS A 263 -29.19 5.36 -31.73
CA LYS A 263 -28.49 5.38 -30.44
C LYS A 263 -28.87 4.13 -29.64
N LEU A 264 -27.89 3.37 -29.19
CA LEU A 264 -28.10 2.28 -28.25
C LEU A 264 -27.90 2.80 -26.83
N LYS A 265 -28.98 2.81 -26.05
CA LYS A 265 -28.97 3.26 -24.66
C LYS A 265 -28.95 2.06 -23.73
N LEU A 266 -27.87 1.85 -22.97
CA LEU A 266 -27.83 0.88 -21.87
C LEU A 266 -28.31 1.56 -20.58
N ILE A 267 -29.30 0.96 -19.93
CA ILE A 267 -29.99 1.56 -18.79
C ILE A 267 -29.21 1.26 -17.50
N ALA A 268 -28.87 2.30 -16.73
CA ALA A 268 -28.04 2.13 -15.54
C ALA A 268 -28.79 1.66 -14.29
N ASN A 269 -30.09 1.96 -14.19
CA ASN A 269 -30.93 1.62 -13.04
C ASN A 269 -32.00 0.61 -13.47
N HIS A 270 -31.86 -0.64 -13.02
CA HIS A 270 -32.99 -1.59 -13.08
C HIS A 270 -33.89 -1.38 -11.86
N GLU A 271 -35.20 -1.29 -12.07
CA GLU A 271 -36.20 -1.12 -10.99
C GLU A 271 -36.30 -2.36 -10.07
N LYS A 272 -35.90 -3.53 -10.57
CA LYS A 272 -35.91 -4.79 -9.82
C LYS A 272 -34.96 -4.78 -8.63
N ASP A 273 -35.29 -5.53 -7.59
CA ASP A 273 -34.45 -5.71 -6.41
C ASP A 273 -33.16 -6.50 -6.76
N GLY A 274 -32.01 -5.89 -6.50
CA GLY A 274 -30.69 -6.49 -6.78
C GLY A 274 -30.31 -7.61 -5.82
N ARG A 275 -31.10 -7.87 -4.78
CA ARG A 275 -30.93 -9.03 -3.89
C ARG A 275 -31.49 -10.32 -4.49
N THR A 276 -32.47 -10.22 -5.39
CA THR A 276 -33.21 -11.37 -5.92
C THR A 276 -32.96 -11.65 -7.40
N TYR A 277 -32.65 -10.63 -8.21
CA TYR A 277 -32.45 -10.80 -9.65
C TYR A 277 -31.07 -10.28 -10.09
N ASN A 278 -30.28 -11.13 -10.76
CA ASN A 278 -28.97 -10.77 -11.35
C ASN A 278 -28.91 -10.90 -12.88
N VAL A 279 -29.77 -11.73 -13.49
CA VAL A 279 -29.87 -11.86 -14.95
C VAL A 279 -30.98 -10.93 -15.43
N PRO A 280 -30.67 -9.85 -16.16
CA PRO A 280 -31.70 -8.98 -16.70
C PRO A 280 -32.33 -9.59 -17.95
N THR A 281 -33.54 -9.15 -18.33
CA THR A 281 -34.17 -9.53 -19.60
C THR A 281 -33.88 -8.46 -20.67
N VAL A 282 -33.81 -8.84 -21.96
CA VAL A 282 -33.42 -7.95 -23.07
C VAL A 282 -34.11 -6.56 -23.07
N PRO A 283 -35.46 -6.44 -22.93
CA PRO A 283 -36.10 -5.13 -22.95
C PRO A 283 -35.78 -4.25 -21.73
N GLU A 284 -35.21 -4.80 -20.66
CA GLU A 284 -34.86 -4.05 -19.44
C GLU A 284 -33.48 -3.38 -19.52
N VAL A 285 -32.57 -3.94 -20.33
CA VAL A 285 -31.16 -3.55 -20.34
C VAL A 285 -30.87 -2.44 -21.33
N ALA A 286 -31.57 -2.43 -22.46
CA ALA A 286 -31.27 -1.51 -23.54
C ALA A 286 -32.49 -1.04 -24.32
N ALA A 287 -32.40 0.20 -24.81
CA ALA A 287 -33.34 0.78 -25.77
C ALA A 287 -32.61 1.25 -27.02
N LEU A 288 -33.19 0.97 -28.20
CA LEU A 288 -32.77 1.59 -29.46
C LEU A 288 -33.60 2.86 -29.66
N ILE A 289 -32.90 3.99 -29.75
CA ILE A 289 -33.50 5.31 -29.92
C ILE A 289 -33.14 5.79 -31.33
N VAL A 290 -34.16 6.26 -32.07
CA VAL A 290 -34.01 6.87 -33.39
C VAL A 290 -34.15 8.39 -33.24
N GLY A 291 -33.18 9.15 -33.74
CA GLY A 291 -33.19 10.61 -33.70
C GLY A 291 -32.61 11.24 -32.41
N ASP A 292 -32.99 12.50 -32.15
CA ASP A 292 -32.48 13.30 -31.04
C ASP A 292 -33.29 13.05 -29.76
N PHE A 293 -32.60 12.69 -28.68
CA PHE A 293 -33.20 12.45 -27.36
C PHE A 293 -32.37 13.10 -26.26
N ASP A 294 -33.04 13.81 -25.35
CA ASP A 294 -32.42 14.41 -24.17
C ASP A 294 -32.17 13.36 -23.08
N ALA A 295 -30.89 13.09 -22.82
CA ALA A 295 -30.47 12.14 -21.80
C ALA A 295 -30.75 12.68 -20.38
N ASN A 296 -31.92 12.34 -19.83
CA ASN A 296 -32.28 12.68 -18.44
C ASN A 296 -31.43 11.95 -17.38
N SER A 297 -30.74 10.86 -17.75
CA SER A 297 -29.92 10.06 -16.82
C SER A 297 -28.43 10.31 -17.02
N LYS A 298 -27.74 10.76 -15.97
CA LYS A 298 -26.27 10.96 -15.97
C LYS A 298 -25.45 9.66 -15.98
N ARG A 299 -26.08 8.50 -15.79
CA ARG A 299 -25.38 7.22 -15.68
C ARG A 299 -25.58 6.29 -16.86
N ASP A 300 -26.66 6.43 -17.62
CA ASP A 300 -26.96 5.57 -18.76
C ASP A 300 -25.85 5.70 -19.81
N ILE A 301 -25.50 4.59 -20.47
CA ILE A 301 -24.48 4.59 -21.53
C ILE A 301 -25.21 4.80 -22.85
N ILE A 302 -24.84 5.86 -23.58
CA ILE A 302 -25.47 6.18 -24.88
C ILE A 302 -24.43 6.00 -25.97
N ILE A 303 -24.63 4.99 -26.80
CA ILE A 303 -23.72 4.63 -27.88
C ILE A 303 -24.34 5.10 -29.19
N GLU A 304 -23.68 6.07 -29.83
CA GLU A 304 -24.14 6.62 -31.11
C GLU A 304 -23.61 5.80 -32.30
N THR A 305 -24.24 5.95 -33.45
CA THR A 305 -23.90 5.18 -34.68
C THR A 305 -22.45 5.42 -35.10
N GLN A 306 -22.06 6.67 -35.32
CA GLN A 306 -20.68 7.09 -35.61
C GLN A 306 -20.42 8.47 -34.99
N HIS A 307 -19.50 8.57 -34.02
CA HIS A 307 -19.13 9.86 -33.41
C HIS A 307 -17.62 10.01 -33.16
N GLY A 308 -16.81 8.97 -33.42
CA GLY A 308 -15.33 8.99 -33.34
C GLY A 308 -14.73 9.25 -31.95
N GLN A 309 -15.48 9.84 -31.02
CA GLN A 309 -15.09 10.08 -29.65
C GLN A 309 -15.34 8.85 -28.78
N LEU A 310 -14.42 8.63 -27.87
CA LEU A 310 -14.47 7.60 -26.87
C LEU A 310 -15.16 8.14 -25.61
N GLN A 311 -16.22 7.48 -25.16
CA GLN A 311 -16.98 7.87 -23.98
C GLN A 311 -16.57 7.05 -22.76
N ARG A 312 -16.38 7.72 -21.62
CA ARG A 312 -16.14 7.06 -20.35
C ARG A 312 -17.45 6.51 -19.79
N ILE A 313 -17.44 5.24 -19.39
CA ILE A 313 -18.52 4.62 -18.63
C ILE A 313 -18.29 4.88 -17.14
N HIS A 314 -19.38 5.16 -16.43
CA HIS A 314 -19.35 5.31 -14.98
C HIS A 314 -19.20 3.94 -14.28
N GLU A 315 -18.29 3.85 -13.31
CA GLU A 315 -18.01 2.64 -12.51
C GLU A 315 -19.18 2.13 -11.63
N LEU A 316 -20.31 2.84 -11.61
CA LEU A 316 -21.51 2.50 -10.84
C LEU A 316 -22.67 2.06 -11.75
N HIS A 317 -22.43 1.97 -13.06
CA HIS A 317 -23.37 1.33 -13.97
C HIS A 317 -23.38 -0.18 -13.67
N CYS A 318 -24.55 -0.79 -13.54
CA CYS A 318 -24.66 -2.22 -13.22
C CYS A 318 -23.91 -3.11 -14.23
N SER A 319 -24.04 -2.83 -15.53
CA SER A 319 -23.30 -3.53 -16.59
C SER A 319 -21.80 -3.22 -16.70
N TYR A 320 -21.21 -2.37 -15.84
CA TYR A 320 -19.81 -1.92 -15.96
C TYR A 320 -18.81 -3.09 -16.07
N LEU A 321 -18.98 -4.11 -15.21
CA LEU A 321 -18.13 -5.31 -15.18
C LEU A 321 -18.49 -6.29 -16.31
N ALA A 322 -19.78 -6.51 -16.58
CA ALA A 322 -20.24 -7.42 -17.63
C ALA A 322 -19.78 -7.02 -19.04
N LEU A 323 -19.73 -5.70 -19.31
CA LEU A 323 -19.22 -5.18 -20.59
C LEU A 323 -17.70 -5.42 -20.77
N GLN A 324 -16.95 -5.47 -19.67
CA GLN A 324 -15.49 -5.68 -19.70
C GLN A 324 -15.08 -7.15 -19.61
N TYR A 325 -15.90 -7.98 -18.96
CA TYR A 325 -15.64 -9.39 -18.71
C TYR A 325 -16.76 -10.33 -19.18
N PRO A 326 -17.07 -10.39 -20.50
CA PRO A 326 -18.14 -11.25 -21.01
C PRO A 326 -17.96 -12.73 -20.68
N LEU A 327 -16.70 -13.19 -20.51
CA LEU A 327 -16.42 -14.59 -20.14
C LEU A 327 -16.55 -14.89 -18.65
N LEU A 328 -16.56 -13.86 -17.79
CA LEU A 328 -16.88 -14.01 -16.36
C LEU A 328 -18.38 -13.85 -16.09
N PHE A 329 -19.07 -13.08 -16.95
CA PHE A 329 -20.50 -12.79 -16.90
C PHE A 329 -21.17 -13.22 -18.22
N PRO A 330 -21.24 -14.53 -18.52
CA PRO A 330 -21.69 -15.03 -19.82
C PRO A 330 -23.13 -14.66 -20.14
N TYR A 331 -23.97 -14.42 -19.13
CA TYR A 331 -25.36 -14.00 -19.31
C TYR A 331 -25.52 -12.48 -19.32
N GLY A 332 -24.45 -11.73 -19.06
CA GLY A 332 -24.48 -10.26 -18.91
C GLY A 332 -25.07 -9.83 -17.57
N GLU A 333 -24.73 -10.56 -16.50
CA GLU A 333 -25.24 -10.32 -15.16
C GLU A 333 -24.82 -8.96 -14.60
N ASP A 334 -25.70 -8.36 -13.81
CA ASP A 334 -25.42 -7.08 -13.16
C ASP A 334 -24.28 -7.19 -12.13
N GLY A 335 -23.35 -6.24 -12.22
CA GLY A 335 -22.35 -5.98 -11.19
C GLY A 335 -22.88 -5.17 -10.01
N TYR A 336 -21.96 -4.56 -9.26
CA TYR A 336 -22.33 -3.67 -8.15
C TYR A 336 -23.13 -2.44 -8.61
N ARG A 337 -24.14 -2.06 -7.81
CA ARG A 337 -24.86 -0.78 -7.95
C ARG A 337 -25.23 -0.19 -6.57
N PRO A 338 -25.26 1.15 -6.39
CA PRO A 338 -25.39 1.81 -5.08
C PRO A 338 -26.66 1.50 -4.27
N ASN A 339 -27.74 1.06 -4.91
CA ASN A 339 -29.06 0.93 -4.30
C ASN A 339 -29.39 -0.50 -3.82
N ILE A 340 -28.41 -1.41 -3.81
CA ILE A 340 -28.63 -2.75 -3.25
C ILE A 340 -28.78 -2.63 -1.73
N LEU A 341 -29.90 -3.09 -1.18
CA LEU A 341 -30.16 -3.08 0.25
C LEU A 341 -29.44 -4.24 0.95
N HIS A 342 -29.10 -4.04 2.22
CA HIS A 342 -28.77 -5.16 3.10
C HIS A 342 -30.01 -6.01 3.40
N SER A 343 -29.79 -7.25 3.84
CA SER A 343 -30.84 -8.08 4.44
C SER A 343 -31.42 -7.41 5.69
N SER A 344 -32.65 -7.78 6.07
CA SER A 344 -33.25 -7.32 7.31
C SER A 344 -32.43 -7.77 8.53
N ALA A 345 -32.24 -6.90 9.51
CA ALA A 345 -31.54 -7.27 10.74
C ALA A 345 -32.42 -8.25 11.56
N PRO A 346 -31.84 -9.31 12.17
CA PRO A 346 -32.62 -10.28 12.96
C PRO A 346 -33.35 -9.65 14.15
N ASP A 347 -32.79 -8.57 14.71
CA ASP A 347 -33.32 -7.85 15.88
C ASP A 347 -34.28 -6.70 15.52
N GLY A 348 -34.58 -6.51 14.22
CA GLY A 348 -35.42 -5.43 13.73
C GLY A 348 -34.81 -4.03 13.86
N LYS A 349 -33.58 -3.87 14.38
CA LYS A 349 -32.98 -2.55 14.57
C LYS A 349 -32.58 -1.95 13.23
N LYS A 350 -32.91 -0.67 13.03
CA LYS A 350 -32.45 0.09 11.87
C LYS A 350 -30.93 0.24 11.92
N ARG A 351 -30.25 -0.36 10.94
CA ARG A 351 -28.81 -0.17 10.76
C ARG A 351 -28.51 1.27 10.34
N LYS A 352 -27.42 1.83 10.85
CA LYS A 352 -26.90 3.15 10.45
C LYS A 352 -26.62 3.25 8.94
N ARG A 353 -26.22 2.12 8.33
CA ARG A 353 -26.08 1.95 6.87
C ARG A 353 -26.91 0.74 6.43
N ASN A 354 -27.90 0.98 5.57
CA ASN A 354 -28.81 -0.02 5.02
C ASN A 354 -28.53 -0.40 3.55
N HIS A 355 -27.55 0.25 2.92
CA HIS A 355 -27.13 -0.04 1.54
C HIS A 355 -25.78 -0.74 1.52
N LEU A 356 -25.64 -1.72 0.63
CA LEU A 356 -24.45 -2.50 0.38
C LEU A 356 -23.34 -1.66 -0.27
N THR A 357 -22.11 -1.83 0.21
CA THR A 357 -20.93 -1.18 -0.38
C THR A 357 -20.30 -2.04 -1.46
N MET A 358 -19.59 -1.41 -2.38
CA MET A 358 -18.84 -2.12 -3.42
C MET A 358 -17.88 -3.16 -2.82
N ARG A 359 -17.22 -2.84 -1.69
CA ARG A 359 -16.38 -3.79 -0.96
C ARG A 359 -17.16 -5.02 -0.53
N GLU A 360 -18.33 -4.85 0.09
CA GLU A 360 -19.18 -5.97 0.51
C GLU A 360 -19.63 -6.83 -0.68
N TRP A 361 -19.90 -6.21 -1.83
CA TRP A 361 -20.24 -6.93 -3.06
C TRP A 361 -19.11 -7.86 -3.50
N PHE A 362 -17.89 -7.32 -3.62
CA PHE A 362 -16.71 -8.12 -3.98
C PHE A 362 -16.40 -9.15 -2.89
N SER A 363 -16.49 -8.79 -1.62
CA SER A 363 -16.21 -9.69 -0.50
C SER A 363 -17.13 -10.92 -0.50
N TYR A 364 -18.39 -10.73 -0.88
CA TYR A 364 -19.35 -11.83 -1.07
C TYR A 364 -19.02 -12.65 -2.32
N LYS A 365 -18.81 -11.98 -3.47
CA LYS A 365 -18.62 -12.64 -4.77
C LYS A 365 -17.28 -13.37 -4.94
N LEU A 366 -16.27 -13.03 -4.14
CA LEU A 366 -14.97 -13.69 -4.16
C LEU A 366 -14.91 -14.95 -3.29
N GLN A 367 -15.98 -15.30 -2.57
CA GLN A 367 -16.02 -16.51 -1.75
C GLN A 367 -16.31 -17.75 -2.58
N CYS A 368 -15.78 -18.90 -2.15
CA CYS A 368 -16.18 -20.18 -2.69
C CYS A 368 -17.47 -20.64 -1.99
N ILE A 369 -18.58 -20.70 -2.70
CA ILE A 369 -19.87 -21.22 -2.18
C ILE A 369 -20.16 -22.56 -2.87
N SER A 370 -20.57 -23.57 -2.11
CA SER A 370 -20.70 -24.95 -2.62
C SER A 370 -21.73 -25.12 -3.74
N ASN A 371 -22.83 -24.35 -3.72
CA ASN A 371 -23.92 -24.41 -4.70
C ASN A 371 -23.89 -23.25 -5.70
N GLU A 372 -22.74 -22.61 -5.89
CA GLU A 372 -22.55 -21.49 -6.81
C GLU A 372 -21.56 -21.86 -7.92
N SER A 373 -21.77 -21.26 -9.10
CA SER A 373 -20.81 -21.36 -10.20
C SER A 373 -19.44 -20.83 -9.82
N LYS A 374 -18.41 -21.64 -10.09
CA LYS A 374 -17.00 -21.29 -9.82
C LYS A 374 -16.31 -20.65 -11.02
N THR A 375 -17.06 -20.18 -12.03
CA THR A 375 -16.51 -19.51 -13.23
C THR A 375 -15.50 -18.43 -12.85
N LEU A 376 -15.86 -17.58 -11.89
CA LEU A 376 -15.01 -16.47 -11.44
C LEU A 376 -13.68 -16.99 -10.87
N LEU A 377 -13.73 -17.94 -9.93
CA LEU A 377 -12.55 -18.48 -9.24
C LEU A 377 -11.67 -19.34 -10.15
N ASN A 378 -12.27 -20.03 -11.13
CA ASN A 378 -11.57 -20.92 -12.05
C ASN A 378 -11.05 -20.21 -13.31
N SER A 379 -11.25 -18.89 -13.44
CA SER A 379 -10.78 -18.10 -14.58
C SER A 379 -9.31 -17.67 -14.51
N ARG A 380 -8.49 -18.34 -13.69
CA ARG A 380 -7.01 -18.24 -13.66
C ARG A 380 -6.48 -16.80 -13.68
N ARG A 381 -5.75 -16.42 -14.73
CA ARG A 381 -5.16 -15.07 -14.86
C ARG A 381 -6.23 -14.01 -15.06
N LEU A 382 -7.36 -14.32 -15.69
CA LEU A 382 -8.46 -13.37 -15.84
C LEU A 382 -9.09 -13.05 -14.48
N PHE A 383 -9.22 -14.03 -13.58
CA PHE A 383 -9.63 -13.81 -12.20
C PHE A 383 -8.72 -12.81 -11.47
N GLN A 384 -7.40 -12.98 -11.58
CA GLN A 384 -6.45 -12.04 -10.97
C GLN A 384 -6.63 -10.62 -11.50
N GLN A 385 -6.92 -10.47 -12.80
CA GLN A 385 -7.19 -9.17 -13.40
C GLN A 385 -8.48 -8.55 -12.83
N PHE A 386 -9.54 -9.35 -12.74
CA PHE A 386 -10.81 -8.95 -12.14
C PHE A 386 -10.66 -8.50 -10.67
N VAL A 387 -9.89 -9.23 -9.85
CA VAL A 387 -9.64 -8.86 -8.45
C VAL A 387 -8.91 -7.53 -8.33
N VAL A 388 -7.89 -7.30 -9.16
CA VAL A 388 -7.16 -6.02 -9.20
C VAL A 388 -8.11 -4.89 -9.59
N GLU A 389 -8.96 -5.11 -10.59
CA GLU A 389 -9.95 -4.12 -11.00
C GLU A 389 -10.95 -3.82 -9.87
N GLY A 390 -11.50 -4.85 -9.22
CA GLY A 390 -12.41 -4.68 -8.09
C GLY A 390 -11.79 -3.87 -6.95
N TYR A 391 -10.51 -4.12 -6.64
CA TYR A 391 -9.77 -3.29 -5.69
C TYR A 391 -9.71 -1.82 -6.13
N THR A 392 -9.39 -1.55 -7.41
CA THR A 392 -9.34 -0.17 -7.91
C THR A 392 -10.69 0.54 -7.92
N MET A 393 -11.79 -0.19 -8.13
CA MET A 393 -13.14 0.35 -8.05
C MET A 393 -13.48 0.74 -6.60
N VAL A 394 -13.20 -0.15 -5.63
CA VAL A 394 -13.41 0.11 -4.20
C VAL A 394 -12.57 1.30 -3.72
N GLU A 395 -11.30 1.39 -4.14
CA GLU A 395 -10.44 2.52 -3.79
C GLU A 395 -10.93 3.83 -4.44
N SER A 396 -11.43 3.78 -5.67
CA SER A 396 -12.03 4.95 -6.35
C SER A 396 -13.27 5.46 -5.61
N GLU A 397 -14.15 4.56 -5.18
CA GLU A 397 -15.32 4.88 -4.36
C GLU A 397 -14.90 5.54 -3.03
N ARG A 398 -13.94 4.95 -2.33
CA ARG A 398 -13.40 5.49 -1.06
C ARG A 398 -12.81 6.89 -1.23
N LEU A 399 -12.01 7.11 -2.27
CA LEU A 399 -11.44 8.42 -2.58
C LEU A 399 -12.50 9.44 -2.94
N SER A 400 -13.52 9.04 -3.71
CA SER A 400 -14.67 9.88 -4.04
C SER A 400 -15.45 10.27 -2.79
N HIS A 401 -15.71 9.31 -1.89
CA HIS A 401 -16.34 9.57 -0.60
C HIS A 401 -15.55 10.57 0.23
N ILE A 402 -14.22 10.36 0.36
CA ILE A 402 -13.34 11.28 1.11
C ILE A 402 -13.39 12.68 0.49
N ARG A 403 -13.26 12.78 -0.85
CA ARG A 403 -13.33 14.06 -1.58
C ARG A 403 -14.64 14.81 -1.32
N ASN A 404 -15.77 14.11 -1.33
CA ASN A 404 -17.10 14.72 -1.21
C ASN A 404 -17.54 14.97 0.25
N ASN A 405 -16.90 14.34 1.24
CA ASN A 405 -17.29 14.43 2.65
C ASN A 405 -16.23 15.12 3.54
N GLN A 406 -15.35 15.95 2.98
CA GLN A 406 -14.27 16.65 3.71
C GLN A 406 -14.74 17.37 4.99
N LYS A 407 -15.91 18.04 4.96
CA LYS A 407 -16.50 18.72 6.14
C LYS A 407 -16.84 17.74 7.27
N LYS A 408 -17.45 16.59 6.94
CA LYS A 408 -17.81 15.55 7.92
C LYS A 408 -16.58 14.92 8.56
N LEU A 409 -15.52 14.78 7.77
CA LEU A 409 -14.20 14.33 8.23
C LEU A 409 -13.45 15.38 9.07
N ARG A 410 -14.07 16.54 9.33
CA ARG A 410 -13.49 17.69 10.05
C ARG A 410 -12.15 18.13 9.44
N VAL A 411 -12.01 18.00 8.12
CA VAL A 411 -10.77 18.34 7.40
C VAL A 411 -10.41 19.82 7.60
N ASP A 412 -11.40 20.68 7.73
CA ASP A 412 -11.22 22.13 7.92
C ASP A 412 -10.36 22.46 9.15
N LYS A 413 -10.44 21.67 10.23
CA LYS A 413 -9.57 21.84 11.43
C LYS A 413 -8.09 21.66 11.10
N PHE A 414 -7.76 20.83 10.11
CA PHE A 414 -6.39 20.63 9.66
C PHE A 414 -5.95 21.72 8.66
N CYS A 415 -6.87 22.20 7.82
CA CYS A 415 -6.61 23.35 6.93
C CYS A 415 -6.27 24.60 7.74
N SER A 416 -7.02 24.92 8.80
CA SER A 416 -6.70 26.05 9.68
C SER A 416 -5.33 25.89 10.35
N LEU A 417 -5.01 24.67 10.84
CA LEU A 417 -3.71 24.36 11.42
C LEU A 417 -2.54 24.50 10.43
N GLN A 418 -2.75 24.19 9.15
CA GLN A 418 -1.75 24.32 8.09
C GLN A 418 -1.67 25.75 7.55
N GLN A 419 -2.80 26.46 7.40
CA GLN A 419 -2.83 27.85 6.97
C GLN A 419 -2.12 28.76 7.98
N SER A 420 -2.33 28.53 9.29
CA SER A 420 -1.55 29.22 10.33
C SER A 420 -0.05 28.89 10.32
N LEU A 421 0.40 27.86 9.60
CA LEU A 421 1.82 27.58 9.35
C LEU A 421 2.33 28.21 8.04
N ASP A 422 1.44 28.46 7.07
CA ASP A 422 1.75 28.91 5.71
C ASP A 422 1.51 30.42 5.49
N ASP A 423 1.30 31.21 6.57
CA ASP A 423 1.02 32.67 6.56
C ASP A 423 2.12 33.57 5.93
N GLY A 424 3.03 33.02 5.13
CA GLY A 424 3.99 33.75 4.29
C GLY A 424 3.75 33.71 2.78
N SER A 425 2.72 33.03 2.25
CA SER A 425 2.58 32.84 0.78
C SER A 425 1.14 32.94 0.27
N THR A 426 0.68 34.16 -0.03
CA THR A 426 -0.62 34.45 -0.66
C THR A 426 -0.66 34.25 -2.20
N LYS A 427 0.31 33.56 -2.80
CA LYS A 427 0.31 33.22 -4.25
C LYS A 427 -0.21 31.80 -4.49
N GLY A 428 -1.53 31.61 -4.47
CA GLY A 428 -2.07 30.26 -4.72
C GLY A 428 -3.56 30.06 -4.96
N LEU A 429 -4.41 31.09 -5.00
CA LEU A 429 -5.88 30.91 -5.14
C LEU A 429 -6.31 30.10 -6.38
N ASN A 430 -5.48 30.00 -7.41
CA ASN A 430 -5.79 29.25 -8.64
C ASN A 430 -5.35 27.77 -8.65
N LYS A 431 -4.81 27.23 -7.55
CA LYS A 431 -4.54 25.79 -7.44
C LYS A 431 -5.71 25.14 -6.72
N GLY A 432 -6.37 24.17 -7.36
CA GLY A 432 -7.64 23.58 -6.93
C GLY A 432 -7.71 23.16 -5.45
N LYS A 433 -8.94 22.95 -4.96
CA LYS A 433 -9.22 22.61 -3.56
C LYS A 433 -8.45 21.35 -3.11
N ARG A 434 -7.53 21.51 -2.16
CA ARG A 434 -6.77 20.40 -1.56
C ARG A 434 -7.74 19.43 -0.87
N VAL A 435 -7.64 18.15 -1.21
CA VAL A 435 -8.34 17.06 -0.51
C VAL A 435 -7.37 16.44 0.47
N ILE A 436 -7.78 16.33 1.74
CA ILE A 436 -6.95 15.78 2.79
C ILE A 436 -7.45 14.37 3.14
N LEU A 437 -6.57 13.38 3.04
CA LEU A 437 -6.86 11.96 3.31
C LEU A 437 -6.72 11.62 4.81
N PRO A 438 -7.74 11.02 5.47
CA PRO A 438 -7.69 10.62 6.88
C PRO A 438 -6.62 9.55 7.16
N SER A 439 -6.21 9.42 8.43
CA SER A 439 -5.21 8.40 8.83
C SER A 439 -5.72 6.96 8.65
N THR A 440 -7.04 6.77 8.56
CA THR A 440 -7.66 5.48 8.23
C THR A 440 -7.45 5.06 6.77
N PHE A 441 -7.04 5.97 5.88
CA PHE A 441 -6.72 5.65 4.50
C PHE A 441 -5.28 5.14 4.41
N VAL A 442 -5.11 3.84 4.12
CA VAL A 442 -3.81 3.17 4.02
C VAL A 442 -2.94 3.87 2.98
N GLY A 443 -1.68 4.17 3.35
CA GLY A 443 -0.75 4.89 2.49
C GLY A 443 -0.95 6.42 2.45
N SER A 444 -1.95 6.97 3.14
CA SER A 444 -2.02 8.42 3.34
C SER A 444 -0.83 8.91 4.17
N PRO A 445 -0.38 10.18 4.00
CA PRO A 445 0.67 10.75 4.85
C PRO A 445 0.37 10.56 6.34
N ARG A 446 -0.89 10.75 6.75
CA ARG A 446 -1.31 10.56 8.14
C ARG A 446 -1.30 9.11 8.61
N TYR A 447 -1.62 8.16 7.74
CA TYR A 447 -1.49 6.73 8.07
C TYR A 447 -0.02 6.39 8.34
N ILE A 448 0.89 6.90 7.51
CA ILE A 448 2.34 6.72 7.70
C ILE A 448 2.82 7.42 8.97
N ASP A 449 2.39 8.65 9.24
CA ASP A 449 2.70 9.36 10.48
C ASP A 449 2.19 8.59 11.70
N GLN A 450 0.95 8.08 11.65
CA GLN A 450 0.38 7.26 12.72
C GLN A 450 1.18 5.97 12.93
N LEU A 451 1.57 5.27 11.87
CA LEU A 451 2.44 4.08 11.98
C LEU A 451 3.80 4.44 12.56
N TYR A 452 4.37 5.59 12.21
CA TYR A 452 5.62 6.07 12.77
C TYR A 452 5.49 6.37 14.27
N PHE A 453 4.42 7.06 14.68
CA PHE A 453 4.12 7.29 16.09
C PHE A 453 3.86 5.96 16.82
N ASP A 454 3.06 5.05 16.27
CA ASP A 454 2.81 3.72 16.84
C ASP A 454 4.11 2.92 16.96
N ALA A 455 5.00 2.96 15.96
CA ALA A 455 6.30 2.29 16.02
C ALA A 455 7.20 2.90 17.10
N THR A 456 7.11 4.21 17.32
CA THR A 456 7.85 4.93 18.37
C THR A 456 7.24 4.68 19.76
N TYR A 457 5.92 4.54 19.86
CA TYR A 457 5.13 4.40 21.09
C TYR A 457 4.76 2.97 21.49
N ARG A 458 4.95 1.96 20.63
CA ARG A 458 4.79 0.52 20.95
C ARG A 458 6.17 -0.16 21.02
N PRO A 459 6.96 -0.02 22.11
CA PRO A 459 8.28 -0.61 22.18
C PRO A 459 8.29 -2.12 22.46
N HIS A 460 7.19 -2.86 22.22
CA HIS A 460 7.11 -4.25 22.69
C HIS A 460 7.29 -5.35 21.63
N LYS A 461 6.90 -5.16 20.35
CA LYS A 461 7.02 -6.23 19.34
C LYS A 461 7.99 -5.92 18.20
N ILE A 462 7.74 -4.86 17.42
CA ILE A 462 8.62 -4.55 16.27
C ILE A 462 9.99 -4.06 16.73
N SER A 463 10.04 -3.16 17.72
CA SER A 463 11.31 -2.75 18.33
C SER A 463 12.05 -3.92 18.98
N ARG A 464 11.34 -4.94 19.50
CA ARG A 464 11.96 -6.14 20.06
C ARG A 464 12.56 -7.01 18.97
N ILE A 465 11.87 -7.21 17.84
CA ILE A 465 12.44 -7.90 16.67
C ILE A 465 13.62 -7.10 16.11
N PHE A 466 13.48 -5.79 15.93
CA PHE A 466 14.56 -4.94 15.45
C PHE A 466 15.74 -4.96 16.42
N LYS A 467 15.50 -4.86 17.73
CA LYS A 467 16.53 -4.95 18.77
C LYS A 467 17.18 -6.32 18.78
N LEU A 468 16.43 -7.42 18.66
CA LEU A 468 16.97 -8.77 18.55
C LEU A 468 17.83 -8.92 17.29
N LYS A 469 17.36 -8.45 16.13
CA LYS A 469 18.13 -8.44 14.89
C LYS A 469 19.38 -7.57 14.99
N TYR A 470 19.27 -6.40 15.62
CA TYR A 470 20.38 -5.48 15.85
C TYR A 470 21.40 -6.06 16.83
N GLU A 471 20.96 -6.68 17.94
CA GLU A 471 21.81 -7.35 18.92
C GLU A 471 22.50 -8.57 18.29
N GLN A 472 21.80 -9.35 17.47
CA GLN A 472 22.39 -10.45 16.72
C GLN A 472 23.43 -9.95 15.72
N MET A 473 23.09 -8.94 14.92
CA MET A 473 24.02 -8.31 13.98
C MET A 473 25.25 -7.75 14.72
N LEU A 474 25.05 -7.12 15.88
CA LEU A 474 26.14 -6.61 16.71
C LEU A 474 27.02 -7.76 17.23
N MET A 475 26.43 -8.87 17.69
CA MET A 475 27.18 -10.07 18.09
C MET A 475 27.96 -10.67 16.91
N ASP A 476 27.35 -10.74 15.72
CA ASP A 476 28.00 -11.26 14.52
C ASP A 476 29.22 -10.41 14.13
N LEU A 477 29.06 -9.08 14.17
CA LEU A 477 30.13 -8.15 13.83
C LEU A 477 31.25 -8.09 14.88
N THR A 478 30.92 -8.13 16.18
CA THR A 478 31.89 -7.89 17.27
C THR A 478 32.48 -9.18 17.84
N LYS A 479 31.64 -10.14 18.23
CA LYS A 479 32.07 -11.40 18.84
C LYS A 479 32.41 -12.46 17.81
N ASN A 480 31.56 -12.64 16.80
CA ASN A 480 31.77 -13.66 15.77
C ASN A 480 32.74 -13.21 14.68
N GLN A 481 33.15 -11.93 14.70
CA GLN A 481 34.14 -11.37 13.78
C GLN A 481 33.79 -11.72 12.32
N MET A 482 32.50 -11.60 11.94
CA MET A 482 31.99 -12.05 10.64
C MET A 482 32.68 -11.34 9.45
N LEU A 483 33.21 -10.13 9.67
CA LEU A 483 34.01 -9.37 8.71
C LEU A 483 35.54 -9.53 8.89
N GLY A 484 35.98 -10.45 9.75
CA GLY A 484 37.38 -10.64 10.13
C GLY A 484 37.79 -9.85 11.37
N LYS A 485 39.01 -10.11 11.86
CA LYS A 485 39.62 -9.35 12.97
C LYS A 485 40.06 -7.98 12.46
N VAL A 486 39.63 -6.94 13.15
CA VAL A 486 40.10 -5.57 12.88
C VAL A 486 41.58 -5.48 13.25
N ILE A 487 42.44 -5.17 12.29
CA ILE A 487 43.87 -4.96 12.54
C ILE A 487 44.14 -3.46 12.58
N ALA A 488 44.82 -2.99 13.63
CA ALA A 488 45.18 -1.57 13.78
C ALA A 488 45.88 -0.98 12.55
N TYR A 489 46.72 -1.76 11.87
CA TYR A 489 47.40 -1.37 10.64
C TYR A 489 46.43 -1.03 9.50
N GLU A 490 45.33 -1.76 9.36
CA GLU A 490 44.31 -1.47 8.33
C GLU A 490 43.55 -0.17 8.64
N ILE A 491 43.34 0.12 9.91
CA ILE A 491 42.75 1.39 10.35
C ILE A 491 43.63 2.56 9.92
N ASP A 492 44.95 2.46 10.13
CA ASP A 492 45.91 3.51 9.75
C ASP A 492 45.97 3.77 8.23
N GLN A 493 45.54 2.82 7.39
CA GLN A 493 45.41 3.02 5.94
C GLN A 493 44.15 3.81 5.54
N ILE A 494 43.11 3.77 6.37
CA ILE A 494 41.79 4.30 6.05
C ILE A 494 41.48 5.54 6.88
N ILE A 495 42.10 5.73 8.05
CA ILE A 495 41.81 6.79 9.00
C ILE A 495 43.11 7.48 9.45
N ALA A 496 43.12 8.81 9.42
CA ALA A 496 44.16 9.63 10.05
C ALA A 496 43.54 10.62 11.02
N ALA A 497 44.10 10.75 12.21
CA ALA A 497 43.70 11.76 13.19
C ALA A 497 44.76 12.87 13.33
N GLU A 498 45.29 13.30 12.19
CA GLU A 498 46.40 14.26 12.06
C GLU A 498 45.98 15.42 11.15
N ILE A 499 46.59 16.58 11.34
CA ILE A 499 46.47 17.74 10.47
C ILE A 499 47.29 17.46 9.20
N PRO A 500 46.67 17.45 8.00
CA PRO A 500 47.38 17.29 6.74
C PRO A 500 48.37 18.44 6.49
N SER A 501 49.43 18.17 5.73
CA SER A 501 50.33 19.23 5.23
C SER A 501 49.54 20.19 4.34
N GLN A 502 49.63 21.49 4.64
CA GLN A 502 49.02 22.53 3.79
C GLN A 502 49.67 22.57 2.40
N GLN A 503 50.94 22.16 2.29
CA GLN A 503 51.68 22.14 1.03
C GLN A 503 51.29 20.95 0.16
N ASP A 504 51.17 19.76 0.76
CA ASP A 504 50.92 18.52 0.01
C ASP A 504 49.42 18.30 -0.26
N HIS A 505 48.56 18.74 0.65
CA HIS A 505 47.11 18.49 0.60
C HIS A 505 46.29 19.71 1.05
N PRO A 506 46.30 20.83 0.29
CA PRO A 506 45.67 22.09 0.69
C PRO A 506 44.14 21.99 0.89
N GLU A 507 43.43 21.24 0.04
CA GLU A 507 41.98 21.05 0.17
C GLU A 507 41.62 20.26 1.43
N LEU A 508 42.34 19.15 1.67
CA LEU A 508 42.13 18.33 2.85
C LEU A 508 42.50 19.11 4.13
N HIS A 509 43.58 19.89 4.10
CA HIS A 509 43.95 20.76 5.21
C HIS A 509 42.83 21.76 5.53
N SER A 510 42.26 22.41 4.51
CA SER A 510 41.14 23.34 4.67
C SER A 510 39.90 22.67 5.28
N LEU A 511 39.53 21.49 4.78
CA LEU A 511 38.41 20.70 5.33
C LEU A 511 38.65 20.29 6.79
N VAL A 512 39.86 19.85 7.12
CA VAL A 512 40.22 19.45 8.48
C VAL A 512 40.18 20.65 9.42
N LYS A 513 40.78 21.78 9.04
CA LYS A 513 40.76 23.05 9.80
C LYS A 513 39.33 23.49 10.12
N ASN A 514 38.46 23.47 9.11
CA ASN A 514 37.10 23.98 9.21
C ASN A 514 36.15 23.03 9.96
N HIS A 515 36.33 21.72 9.84
CA HIS A 515 35.30 20.76 10.26
C HIS A 515 35.79 19.65 11.20
N MET A 516 37.07 19.30 11.18
CA MET A 516 37.60 18.11 11.87
C MET A 516 38.56 18.46 13.00
N VAL A 517 38.62 19.72 13.43
CA VAL A 517 39.48 20.14 14.55
C VAL A 517 38.61 20.64 15.69
N HIS A 518 38.82 20.06 16.86
CA HIS A 518 38.17 20.51 18.07
C HIS A 518 38.59 21.96 18.37
N GLY A 519 37.61 22.80 18.71
CA GLY A 519 37.91 24.17 19.12
C GLY A 519 38.74 24.20 20.42
N PRO A 520 39.39 25.32 20.73
CA PRO A 520 40.10 25.48 21.99
C PRO A 520 39.15 25.20 23.17
N CYS A 521 39.59 24.38 24.11
CA CYS A 521 38.86 24.02 25.33
C CYS A 521 39.85 23.78 26.48
N GLY A 522 39.36 23.44 27.66
CA GLY A 522 40.23 23.20 28.81
C GLY A 522 40.82 24.51 29.34
N THR A 523 42.12 24.51 29.61
CA THR A 523 42.86 25.70 30.04
C THR A 523 42.80 26.84 29.03
N SER A 524 42.76 26.53 27.73
CA SER A 524 42.71 27.56 26.67
C SER A 524 41.32 28.20 26.52
N ASN A 525 40.24 27.49 26.88
CA ASN A 525 38.89 28.05 26.95
C ASN A 525 37.98 27.22 27.89
N PRO A 526 37.92 27.59 29.18
CA PRO A 526 37.11 26.88 30.17
C PRO A 526 35.60 26.98 29.91
N ARG A 527 35.15 27.95 29.11
CA ARG A 527 33.74 28.20 28.78
C ARG A 527 33.25 27.44 27.56
N SER A 528 34.10 26.62 26.93
CA SER A 528 33.70 25.84 25.76
C SER A 528 32.54 24.87 26.09
N PRO A 529 31.54 24.69 25.22
CA PRO A 529 30.36 23.84 25.49
C PRO A 529 30.66 22.37 25.79
N CYS A 530 31.86 21.90 25.42
CA CYS A 530 32.33 20.55 25.72
C CYS A 530 32.85 20.39 27.15
N MET A 531 33.12 21.48 27.88
CA MET A 531 33.65 21.43 29.23
C MET A 531 32.56 20.98 30.20
N LYS A 532 32.81 19.89 30.92
CA LYS A 532 31.95 19.36 31.98
C LYS A 532 32.82 18.99 33.17
N GLU A 533 32.48 19.50 34.35
CA GLU A 533 33.18 19.16 35.60
C GLU A 533 34.71 19.33 35.50
N GLY A 534 35.16 20.42 34.86
CA GLY A 534 36.59 20.75 34.69
C GLY A 534 37.31 20.02 33.54
N ASN A 535 36.69 19.02 32.92
CA ASN A 535 37.30 18.22 31.86
C ASN A 535 36.53 18.36 30.53
N CYS A 536 37.22 18.19 29.40
CA CYS A 536 36.54 18.11 28.11
C CYS A 536 35.77 16.78 28.02
N SER A 537 34.47 16.82 27.71
CA SER A 537 33.62 15.63 27.54
C SER A 537 34.04 14.70 26.40
N HIS A 538 34.98 15.14 25.56
CA HIS A 538 35.57 14.37 24.47
C HIS A 538 37.05 14.01 24.72
N PHE A 539 37.56 14.26 25.92
CA PHE A 539 38.91 13.91 26.37
C PHE A 539 40.02 14.58 25.54
N TYR A 540 39.85 15.87 25.22
CA TYR A 540 40.88 16.70 24.60
C TYR A 540 41.65 17.52 25.65
N PRO A 541 42.95 17.81 25.42
CA PRO A 541 43.78 17.32 24.31
C PRO A 541 44.09 15.82 24.42
N LYS A 542 44.09 15.10 23.29
CA LYS A 542 44.43 13.67 23.27
C LYS A 542 45.95 13.48 23.30
N ILE A 543 46.41 12.35 23.82
CA ILE A 543 47.83 11.99 23.86
C ILE A 543 48.29 11.61 22.44
N PHE A 544 49.53 11.94 22.11
CA PHE A 544 50.15 11.49 20.86
C PHE A 544 50.34 9.98 20.85
N GLN A 545 50.13 9.37 19.69
CA GLN A 545 50.27 7.94 19.45
C GLN A 545 50.95 7.71 18.12
N SER A 546 52.01 6.90 18.08
CA SER A 546 52.78 6.66 16.85
C SER A 546 52.06 5.74 15.86
N HIS A 547 51.18 4.86 16.35
CA HIS A 547 50.36 3.92 15.60
C HIS A 547 48.98 3.80 16.26
N THR A 548 47.98 3.33 15.51
CA THR A 548 46.67 3.04 16.13
C THR A 548 46.81 1.82 17.05
N VAL A 549 46.22 1.88 18.25
CA VAL A 549 46.17 0.76 19.20
C VAL A 549 44.71 0.47 19.53
N LEU A 550 44.33 -0.80 19.57
CA LEU A 550 43.00 -1.22 20.02
C LEU A 550 43.03 -1.40 21.53
N ASP A 551 42.07 -0.81 22.24
CA ASP A 551 41.91 -1.08 23.67
C ASP A 551 41.30 -2.48 23.95
N ALA A 552 41.12 -2.82 25.22
CA ALA A 552 40.60 -4.13 25.63
C ALA A 552 39.17 -4.41 25.10
N ASP A 553 38.40 -3.36 24.80
CA ASP A 553 37.04 -3.44 24.24
C ASP A 553 37.06 -3.40 22.70
N GLY A 554 38.23 -3.27 22.07
CA GLY A 554 38.41 -3.18 20.63
C GLY A 554 38.21 -1.77 20.05
N TYR A 555 38.12 -0.72 20.87
CA TYR A 555 38.05 0.65 20.37
C TYR A 555 39.44 1.15 19.92
N PRO A 556 39.52 1.81 18.76
CA PRO A 556 40.78 2.35 18.27
C PRO A 556 41.16 3.66 18.99
N VAL A 557 42.30 3.63 19.65
CA VAL A 557 43.09 4.82 19.98
C VAL A 557 43.90 5.17 18.75
N TYR A 558 43.36 6.06 17.92
CA TYR A 558 43.96 6.43 16.63
C TYR A 558 45.38 7.01 16.75
N ARG A 559 46.20 6.68 15.75
CA ARG A 559 47.49 7.32 15.48
C ARG A 559 47.38 8.85 15.41
N ARG A 560 48.24 9.53 16.18
CA ARG A 560 48.40 10.98 16.29
C ARG A 560 49.88 11.30 16.49
N ARG A 561 50.64 11.43 15.41
CA ARG A 561 52.07 11.78 15.48
C ARG A 561 52.26 13.24 15.81
N ASN A 562 53.34 13.54 16.53
CA ASN A 562 53.81 14.91 16.69
C ASN A 562 54.71 15.28 15.51
N ASN A 563 54.10 15.69 14.39
CA ASN A 563 54.80 16.02 13.13
C ASN A 563 55.05 17.52 12.94
N GLY A 564 54.79 18.35 13.95
CA GLY A 564 54.96 19.81 13.89
C GLY A 564 53.87 20.55 13.10
N HIS A 565 52.91 19.86 12.49
CA HIS A 565 51.80 20.52 11.80
C HIS A 565 50.87 21.20 12.81
N THR A 566 50.60 22.48 12.59
CA THR A 566 49.70 23.26 13.42
C THR A 566 48.74 24.10 12.58
N ILE A 567 47.62 24.47 13.18
CA ILE A 567 46.65 25.39 12.60
C ILE A 567 46.26 26.45 13.63
N GLU A 568 46.02 27.66 13.17
CA GLU A 568 45.44 28.70 14.01
C GLU A 568 43.92 28.66 13.93
N LYS A 569 43.26 28.59 15.09
CA LYS A 569 41.80 28.64 15.23
C LYS A 569 41.41 29.51 16.41
N ASN A 570 40.66 30.58 16.16
CA ASN A 570 40.27 31.57 17.18
C ASN A 570 41.47 32.15 17.95
N GLY A 571 42.59 32.43 17.28
CA GLY A 571 43.82 32.97 17.88
C GLY A 571 44.66 31.97 18.69
N VAL A 572 44.29 30.69 18.72
CA VAL A 572 45.05 29.63 19.40
C VAL A 572 45.69 28.71 18.36
N ILE A 573 46.98 28.44 18.52
CA ILE A 573 47.73 27.46 17.72
C ILE A 573 47.38 26.07 18.23
N ILE A 574 46.88 25.23 17.32
CA ILE A 574 46.37 23.89 17.59
C ILE A 574 47.23 22.86 16.86
N ASP A 575 47.66 21.82 17.58
CA ASP A 575 48.38 20.66 17.05
C ASP A 575 47.46 19.44 16.87
N ASN A 576 48.05 18.30 16.51
CA ASN A 576 47.31 17.04 16.29
C ASN A 576 46.58 16.51 17.54
N LYS A 577 46.85 17.04 18.75
CA LYS A 577 46.14 16.61 19.97
C LYS A 577 44.67 16.98 19.94
N LEU A 578 44.28 18.01 19.19
CA LEU A 578 42.88 18.47 19.03
C LEU A 578 42.26 18.07 17.68
N SER A 579 42.99 17.35 16.84
CA SER A 579 42.45 16.84 15.56
C SER A 579 41.47 15.69 15.79
N GLN A 580 40.39 15.63 15.01
CA GLN A 580 39.49 14.47 14.96
C GLN A 580 39.98 13.49 13.90
N HIS A 581 39.41 12.29 13.85
CA HIS A 581 39.77 11.29 12.85
C HIS A 581 39.06 11.59 11.51
N ALA A 582 39.82 11.59 10.41
CA ALA A 582 39.35 11.77 9.04
C ALA A 582 39.59 10.48 8.23
N LEU A 583 38.69 10.17 7.29
CA LEU A 583 38.86 9.04 6.38
C LEU A 583 39.86 9.41 5.26
N LEU A 584 41.00 8.73 5.19
CA LEU A 584 42.05 8.88 4.17
C LEU A 584 41.60 8.38 2.79
N ARG A 585 40.84 7.28 2.72
CA ARG A 585 40.42 6.65 1.46
C ARG A 585 39.18 7.28 0.81
N ALA A 586 38.82 8.51 1.15
CA ALA A 586 37.95 9.31 0.29
C ALA A 586 38.77 9.87 -0.89
N SER A 587 39.44 9.01 -1.65
CA SER A 587 39.88 9.35 -2.99
C SER A 587 38.62 9.63 -3.80
N GLU A 588 38.56 10.83 -4.39
CA GLU A 588 37.46 11.38 -5.21
C GLU A 588 36.35 12.11 -4.42
N GLY A 589 36.69 13.29 -3.90
CA GLY A 589 35.92 14.56 -3.90
C GLY A 589 34.46 14.66 -3.42
N GLU A 590 33.60 13.65 -3.56
CA GLU A 590 32.15 13.80 -3.46
C GLU A 590 31.56 13.27 -2.13
N ALA A 591 32.17 12.25 -1.53
CA ALA A 591 31.55 11.53 -0.41
C ALA A 591 31.52 12.31 0.91
N HIS A 592 32.56 13.09 1.22
CA HIS A 592 32.68 13.77 2.52
C HIS A 592 31.77 15.00 2.63
N GLY A 593 31.65 15.79 1.55
CA GLY A 593 30.71 16.90 1.48
C GLY A 593 29.26 16.43 1.64
N CYS A 594 28.90 15.33 0.97
CA CYS A 594 27.55 14.79 1.00
C CYS A 594 27.16 14.22 2.38
N ALA A 595 28.05 13.47 3.05
CA ALA A 595 27.75 12.88 4.36
C ALA A 595 27.64 13.94 5.48
N ILE A 596 28.50 14.96 5.46
CA ILE A 596 28.44 16.08 6.43
C ILE A 596 27.19 16.92 6.19
N GLN A 597 26.88 17.24 4.93
CA GLN A 597 25.68 17.99 4.58
C GLN A 597 24.41 17.22 4.99
N ARG A 598 24.35 15.90 4.73
CA ARG A 598 23.23 15.04 5.18
C ARG A 598 23.08 15.01 6.70
N ARG A 599 24.18 15.03 7.47
CA ARG A 599 24.12 15.13 8.94
C ARG A 599 23.60 16.49 9.41
N LYS A 600 23.99 17.60 8.76
CA LYS A 600 23.41 18.93 9.03
C LYS A 600 21.92 18.96 8.69
N ASP A 601 21.52 18.44 7.54
CA ASP A 601 20.13 18.40 7.12
C ASP A 601 19.28 17.54 8.06
N ALA A 602 19.80 16.39 8.52
CA ALA A 602 19.14 15.53 9.49
C ALA A 602 19.01 16.20 10.87
N ARG A 603 20.06 16.86 11.37
CA ARG A 603 20.00 17.61 12.62
C ARG A 603 19.05 18.81 12.52
N SER A 604 19.09 19.56 11.42
CA SER A 604 18.19 20.70 11.21
C SER A 604 16.73 20.25 11.14
N ARG A 605 16.43 19.12 10.49
CA ARG A 605 15.08 18.50 10.52
C ARG A 605 14.68 18.05 11.92
N HIS A 606 15.57 17.37 12.64
CA HIS A 606 15.28 16.89 14.00
C HIS A 606 15.08 18.06 14.98
N GLN A 607 15.83 19.14 14.82
CA GLN A 607 15.73 20.34 15.65
C GLN A 607 14.48 21.16 15.31
N ARG A 608 14.06 21.24 14.03
CA ARG A 608 12.74 21.80 13.66
C ARG A 608 11.60 20.99 14.27
N LEU A 609 11.61 19.66 14.12
CA LEU A 609 10.58 18.79 14.70
C LEU A 609 10.54 18.86 16.24
N PHE A 610 11.69 19.06 16.89
CA PHE A 610 11.76 19.19 18.34
C PHE A 610 11.25 20.56 18.83
N VAL A 611 11.61 21.66 18.13
CA VAL A 611 11.11 23.01 18.45
C VAL A 611 9.62 23.15 18.14
N GLU A 612 9.12 22.53 17.07
CA GLU A 612 7.70 22.53 16.70
C GLU A 612 6.80 21.82 17.73
N ASN A 613 7.33 20.77 18.39
CA ASN A 613 6.58 20.02 19.41
C ASN A 613 6.66 20.63 20.81
N VAL A 614 7.71 21.39 21.13
CA VAL A 614 7.83 22.07 22.44
C VAL A 614 7.21 23.47 22.41
N GLY A 615 7.22 24.16 21.25
CA GLY A 615 6.71 25.53 21.12
C GLY A 615 5.18 25.69 21.14
N LYS A 616 4.41 24.60 21.08
CA LYS A 616 2.93 24.66 21.11
C LYS A 616 2.31 24.44 22.50
N THR A 617 3.11 24.20 23.54
CA THR A 617 2.60 23.99 24.91
C THR A 617 2.71 25.19 25.85
N GLU A 618 3.33 26.30 25.46
CA GLU A 618 3.51 27.46 26.38
C GLU A 618 2.72 28.72 26.03
N GLY A 619 1.90 28.72 24.98
CA GLY A 619 1.09 29.88 24.60
C GLY A 619 -0.38 29.74 24.99
N ASN A 620 -0.72 29.74 26.28
CA ASN A 620 -2.05 30.14 26.81
C ASN A 620 -2.15 29.95 28.34
N ARG A 621 -1.33 30.69 29.11
CA ARG A 621 -1.58 30.96 30.54
C ARG A 621 -1.01 32.32 30.94
N SER A 622 -1.59 33.40 30.42
CA SER A 622 -1.45 34.75 31.01
C SER A 622 -2.46 35.74 30.41
N LYS A 623 -3.71 35.61 30.85
CA LYS A 623 -4.74 36.64 31.10
C LYS A 623 -5.89 35.90 31.77
#